data_AF-A0AAW3Z2C4-F1
#
_entry.id   AF-A0AAW3Z2C4-F1
#
_cell.length_a   1.000
_cell.length_b   1.000
_cell.length_c   1.000
_cell.angle_alpha   90.00
_cell.angle_beta   90.00
_cell.angle_gamma   90.00
#
_symmetry.space_group_name_H-M   'P 1'
#
loop_
_entity.id
_entity.type
_entity.pdbx_description
1 polymer ?
#
loop_
_entity_poly.entity_id
_entity_poly.type
_entity_poly.pdbx_seq_one_letter_code
_entity_poly.pdbx_strand_id
1 'polypeptide(L)'
;HRTTDAKYNIITDTYVTAGNMADSEPYLARLQAQIDKFGFKVEAVALDAGYFTGYICKKLSERNIFMVMGYRRFGKRNKEVPKNQFKYVEEMNVFACPMG
;
A
#
# COMPACT_ATOMS: atom_id res chain seq x y z
N HIS A 1 -7.81 -3.70 -12.71
CA HIS A 1 -7.88 -4.22 -11.34
C HIS A 1 -8.89 -5.37 -11.22
N ARG A 2 -8.57 -6.43 -10.47
CA ARG A 2 -9.46 -7.57 -10.21
C ARG A 2 -9.39 -7.95 -8.73
N THR A 3 -10.53 -8.26 -8.13
CA THR A 3 -10.61 -8.85 -6.79
C THR A 3 -11.24 -10.24 -6.85
N THR A 4 -10.74 -11.14 -6.02
CA THR A 4 -11.19 -12.53 -5.93
C THR A 4 -11.46 -12.89 -4.47
N ASP A 5 -12.53 -13.62 -4.24
CA ASP A 5 -12.74 -14.31 -2.96
C ASP A 5 -11.75 -15.48 -2.82
N ALA A 6 -11.12 -15.57 -1.66
CA ALA A 6 -10.12 -16.60 -1.38
C ALA A 6 -10.73 -17.98 -1.13
N LYS A 7 -11.97 -18.04 -0.62
CA LYS A 7 -12.59 -19.32 -0.20
C LYS A 7 -13.08 -20.13 -1.39
N TYR A 8 -13.73 -19.48 -2.36
CA TYR A 8 -14.36 -20.14 -3.49
C TYR A 8 -13.71 -19.77 -4.84
N ASN A 9 -12.66 -18.95 -4.85
CA ASN A 9 -11.96 -18.49 -6.06
C ASN A 9 -12.89 -17.77 -7.06
N ILE A 10 -13.92 -17.09 -6.56
CA ILE A 10 -14.87 -16.34 -7.37
C ILE A 10 -14.35 -14.92 -7.57
N ILE A 11 -14.42 -14.41 -8.80
CA ILE A 11 -14.12 -13.01 -9.09
C ILE A 11 -15.28 -12.15 -8.57
N THR A 12 -14.99 -11.28 -7.61
CA THR A 12 -15.99 -10.41 -6.94
C THR A 12 -16.02 -9.00 -7.53
N ASP A 13 -14.93 -8.57 -8.18
CA ASP A 13 -14.86 -7.27 -8.84
C ASP A 13 -13.88 -7.28 -10.02
N THR A 14 -14.24 -6.54 -11.07
CA THR A 14 -13.39 -6.23 -12.22
C THR A 14 -13.54 -4.77 -12.55
N TYR A 15 -12.52 -3.98 -12.28
CA TYR A 15 -12.54 -2.53 -12.49
C TYR A 15 -11.40 -2.08 -13.39
N VAL A 16 -11.75 -1.34 -14.44
CA VAL A 16 -10.81 -0.81 -15.42
C VAL A 16 -10.47 0.64 -15.07
N THR A 17 -9.19 0.93 -15.03
CA THR A 17 -8.62 2.26 -14.77
C THR A 17 -7.86 2.72 -16.01
N ALA A 18 -7.79 4.03 -16.22
CA ALA A 18 -6.89 4.59 -17.22
C ALA A 18 -5.44 4.23 -16.87
N GLY A 19 -4.62 3.93 -17.88
CA GLY A 19 -3.26 3.42 -17.67
C GLY A 19 -2.29 4.39 -16.99
N ASN A 20 -2.65 5.67 -16.88
CA ASN A 20 -1.89 6.69 -16.17
C ASN A 20 -2.22 6.79 -14.67
N MET A 21 -3.30 6.15 -14.20
CA MET A 21 -3.64 6.10 -12.77
C MET A 21 -2.94 4.94 -12.09
N ALA A 22 -2.40 5.17 -10.89
CA ALA A 22 -1.85 4.10 -10.08
C ALA A 22 -2.98 3.20 -9.55
N ASP A 23 -2.80 1.89 -9.63
CA ASP A 23 -3.81 0.93 -9.17
C ASP A 23 -4.17 1.05 -7.69
N SER A 24 -3.29 1.62 -6.87
CA SER A 24 -3.53 1.90 -5.45
C SER A 24 -4.58 2.99 -5.20
N GLU A 25 -4.78 3.91 -6.14
CA GLU A 25 -5.73 5.03 -5.97
C GLU A 25 -7.19 4.57 -5.85
N PRO A 26 -7.74 3.73 -6.76
CA PRO A 26 -9.13 3.30 -6.67
C PRO A 26 -9.38 2.23 -5.62
N TYR A 27 -8.33 1.57 -5.10
CA TYR A 27 -8.44 0.34 -4.30
C TYR A 27 -9.45 0.44 -3.16
N LEU A 28 -9.36 1.45 -2.29
CA LEU A 28 -10.25 1.59 -1.13
C LEU A 28 -11.72 1.79 -1.56
N ALA A 29 -11.94 2.50 -2.66
CA ALA A 29 -13.28 2.69 -3.22
C ALA A 29 -13.83 1.41 -3.85
N ARG A 30 -12.97 0.50 -4.33
CA ARG A 30 -13.38 -0.82 -4.84
C ARG A 30 -13.67 -1.80 -3.72
N LEU A 31 -12.85 -1.79 -2.67
CA LEU A 31 -13.13 -2.57 -1.47
C LEU A 31 -14.48 -2.18 -0.87
N GLN A 32 -14.76 -0.87 -0.75
CA GLN A 32 -16.04 -0.39 -0.24
C GLN A 32 -17.21 -0.83 -1.14
N ALA A 33 -17.09 -0.68 -2.46
CA ALA A 33 -18.14 -1.07 -3.39
C ALA A 33 -18.48 -2.58 -3.29
N GLN A 34 -17.49 -3.44 -3.03
CA GLN A 34 -17.73 -4.86 -2.81
C GLN A 34 -18.46 -5.14 -1.50
N ILE A 35 -18.06 -4.45 -0.41
CA ILE A 35 -18.73 -4.55 0.88
C ILE A 35 -20.19 -4.11 0.75
N ASP A 36 -20.46 -2.98 0.09
CA ASP A 36 -21.81 -2.44 -0.05
C ASP A 36 -22.69 -3.34 -0.95
N LYS A 37 -22.12 -3.88 -2.03
CA LYS A 37 -22.85 -4.70 -3.00
C LYS A 37 -23.20 -6.08 -2.47
N PHE A 38 -22.28 -6.73 -1.75
CA PHE A 38 -22.43 -8.12 -1.33
C PHE A 38 -22.66 -8.29 0.17
N GLY A 39 -22.57 -7.21 0.96
CA GLY A 39 -22.69 -7.27 2.42
C GLY A 39 -21.55 -8.04 3.09
N PHE A 40 -20.37 -8.10 2.46
CA PHE A 40 -19.25 -8.87 2.98
C PHE A 40 -18.73 -8.31 4.30
N LYS A 41 -18.55 -9.20 5.29
CA LYS A 41 -17.74 -8.94 6.46
C LYS A 41 -16.29 -9.26 6.13
N VAL A 42 -15.57 -8.28 5.60
CA VAL A 42 -14.18 -8.46 5.17
C VAL A 42 -13.27 -8.48 6.39
N GLU A 43 -12.74 -9.65 6.73
CA GLU A 43 -11.80 -9.83 7.85
C GLU A 43 -10.34 -9.63 7.40
N ALA A 44 -10.01 -10.05 6.18
CA ALA A 44 -8.66 -9.99 5.67
C ALA A 44 -8.61 -9.67 4.17
N VAL A 45 -7.52 -9.03 3.74
CA VAL A 45 -7.20 -8.73 2.34
C VAL A 45 -5.77 -9.14 2.02
N ALA A 46 -5.57 -9.78 0.86
CA ALA A 46 -4.25 -10.06 0.30
C ALA A 46 -4.02 -9.13 -0.90
N LEU A 47 -2.98 -8.30 -0.83
CA LEU A 47 -2.65 -7.32 -1.86
C LEU A 47 -1.25 -7.56 -2.42
N ASP A 48 -1.06 -7.18 -3.68
CA ASP A 48 0.27 -7.16 -4.27
C ASP A 48 1.16 -6.06 -3.65
N ALA A 49 2.45 -6.12 -3.98
CA ALA A 49 3.43 -5.15 -3.50
C ALA A 49 3.17 -3.71 -3.99
N GLY A 50 2.47 -3.53 -5.11
CA GLY A 50 2.09 -2.23 -5.68
C GLY A 50 1.14 -1.44 -4.78
N TYR A 51 0.27 -2.12 -4.01
CA TYR A 51 -0.63 -1.50 -3.02
C TYR A 51 0.06 -1.11 -1.71
N PHE A 52 1.32 -1.48 -1.51
CA PHE A 52 2.06 -1.20 -0.27
C PHE A 52 2.36 0.30 -0.12
N THR A 53 1.38 1.03 0.42
CA THR A 53 1.44 2.47 0.69
C THR A 53 0.95 2.74 2.11
N GLY A 54 1.58 3.71 2.80
CA GLY A 54 1.18 4.06 4.16
C GLY A 54 -0.29 4.48 4.30
N TYR A 55 -0.84 5.10 3.25
CA TYR A 55 -2.24 5.51 3.21
C TYR A 55 -3.20 4.31 3.23
N ILE A 56 -2.95 3.29 2.39
CA ILE A 56 -3.76 2.07 2.37
C ILE A 56 -3.62 1.32 3.69
N CYS A 57 -2.39 1.16 4.20
CA CYS A 57 -2.16 0.49 5.48
C CYS A 57 -2.95 1.14 6.63
N LYS A 58 -2.90 2.48 6.71
CA LYS A 58 -3.65 3.23 7.72
C LYS A 58 -5.16 2.98 7.59
N LYS A 59 -5.71 3.05 6.37
CA LYS A 59 -7.15 2.90 6.13
C LYS A 59 -7.66 1.48 6.38
N LEU A 60 -6.88 0.45 6.10
CA LEU A 60 -7.23 -0.93 6.43
C LEU A 60 -7.16 -1.18 7.94
N SER A 61 -6.15 -0.64 8.60
CA SER A 61 -6.01 -0.72 10.06
C SER A 61 -7.17 -0.01 10.79
N GLU A 62 -7.58 1.19 10.34
CA GLU A 62 -8.74 1.92 10.87
C GLU A 62 -10.05 1.12 10.74
N ARG A 63 -10.14 0.22 9.76
CA ARG A 63 -11.31 -0.63 9.50
C ARG A 63 -11.22 -2.00 10.18
N ASN A 64 -10.17 -2.27 10.97
CA ASN A 64 -9.88 -3.59 11.54
C ASN A 64 -9.81 -4.72 10.50
N ILE A 65 -9.28 -4.42 9.31
CA ILE A 65 -9.08 -5.41 8.26
C ILE A 65 -7.63 -5.89 8.30
N PHE A 66 -7.43 -7.20 8.48
CA PHE A 66 -6.10 -7.79 8.45
C PHE A 66 -5.53 -7.74 7.03
N MET A 67 -4.32 -7.23 6.87
CA MET A 67 -3.73 -7.01 5.55
C MET A 67 -2.46 -7.84 5.38
N VAL A 68 -2.39 -8.60 4.29
CA VAL A 68 -1.19 -9.29 3.83
C VAL A 68 -0.74 -8.62 2.54
N MET A 69 0.49 -8.09 2.52
CA MET A 69 1.02 -7.41 1.33
C MET A 69 2.40 -7.96 0.97
N GLY A 70 2.67 -8.05 -0.33
CA GLY A 70 4.00 -8.37 -0.82
C GLY A 70 5.02 -7.28 -0.45
N TYR A 71 6.25 -7.70 -0.17
CA TYR A 71 7.35 -6.75 0.08
C TYR A 71 7.66 -5.92 -1.17
N ARG A 72 7.70 -4.60 -1.04
CA ARG A 72 8.12 -3.67 -2.09
C ARG A 72 9.41 -2.96 -1.69
N ARG A 73 10.43 -3.04 -2.55
CA ARG A 73 11.62 -2.19 -2.42
C ARG A 73 11.36 -0.83 -3.04
N PHE A 74 11.33 0.21 -2.22
CA PHE A 74 11.25 1.58 -2.72
C PHE A 74 12.58 1.98 -3.37
N GLY A 75 12.51 2.60 -4.56
CA GLY A 75 13.67 3.13 -5.24
C GLY A 75 14.35 4.25 -4.42
N LYS A 76 15.67 4.35 -4.51
CA LYS A 76 16.42 5.46 -3.89
C LYS A 76 16.03 6.77 -4.60
N ARG A 77 15.48 7.74 -3.84
CA ARG A 77 15.13 9.07 -4.36
C ARG A 77 16.37 9.84 -4.85
N ASN A 78 17.49 9.72 -4.12
CA ASN A 78 18.78 10.26 -4.52
C ASN A 78 19.78 9.10 -4.63
N LYS A 79 20.35 8.90 -5.82
CA LYS A 79 21.35 7.86 -6.07
C LYS A 79 22.74 8.29 -5.60
N GLU A 80 23.02 9.59 -5.62
CA GLU A 80 24.32 10.16 -5.27
C GLU A 80 24.53 10.15 -3.77
N VAL A 81 23.51 10.54 -2.99
CA VAL A 81 23.56 10.56 -1.53
C VAL A 81 22.45 9.68 -0.95
N PRO A 82 22.67 8.36 -0.83
CA PRO A 82 21.69 7.46 -0.23
C PRO A 82 21.51 7.74 1.28
N LYS A 83 20.28 7.54 1.78
CA LYS A 83 19.92 7.78 3.19
C LYS A 83 20.83 7.11 4.23
N ASN A 84 21.42 5.96 3.90
CA ASN A 84 22.32 5.23 4.79
C ASN A 84 23.68 5.91 5.01
N GLN A 85 24.03 6.92 4.20
CA GLN A 85 25.23 7.72 4.40
C GLN A 85 25.00 8.90 5.36
N PHE A 86 23.75 9.24 5.67
CA PHE A 86 23.44 10.26 6.67
C PHE A 86 23.71 9.70 8.07
N LYS A 87 24.45 10.45 8.89
CA LYS A 87 24.73 10.10 10.29
C LYS A 87 23.83 10.90 11.20
N TYR A 88 23.20 10.23 12.16
CA TYR A 88 22.44 10.91 13.20
C TYR A 88 23.41 11.51 14.22
N VAL A 89 23.25 12.80 14.51
CA VAL A 89 24.02 13.55 15.52
C VAL A 89 23.07 13.85 16.67
N GLU A 90 23.26 13.13 17.78
CA GLU A 90 22.36 13.18 18.94
C GLU A 90 22.36 14.56 19.61
N GLU A 91 23.53 15.22 19.70
CA GLU A 91 23.68 16.51 20.37
C GLU A 91 22.81 17.62 19.75
N MET A 92 22.53 17.50 18.46
CA MET A 92 21.76 18.49 17.70
C MET A 92 20.38 17.95 17.27
N ASN A 93 20.09 16.67 17.51
CA ASN A 93 18.92 15.96 17.02
C ASN A 93 18.69 16.12 15.50
N VAL A 94 19.78 16.02 14.72
CA VAL A 94 19.77 16.18 13.25
C VAL A 94 20.42 15.00 12.54
N PHE A 95 20.13 14.85 11.24
CA PHE A 95 20.85 13.97 10.34
C PHE A 95 21.87 14.78 9.53
N ALA A 96 23.17 14.53 9.75
CA ALA A 96 24.25 15.17 9.01
C ALA A 96 24.46 14.54 7.63
N CYS A 97 24.57 15.39 6.61
CA CYS A 97 24.88 14.98 5.24
C CYS A 97 26.35 14.54 5.14
N PRO A 98 26.67 13.42 4.45
CA PRO A 98 28.05 12.99 4.23
C PRO A 98 28.88 13.98 3.39
N MET A 99 28.23 14.92 2.69
CA MET A 99 28.90 15.89 1.82
C MET A 99 29.21 17.24 2.50
N GLY A 100 28.93 17.38 3.80
CA GLY A 100 29.05 18.64 4.54
C GLY A 100 27.71 19.34 4.71
#